data_AF-A0A9D9XQB0-F1
#
_entry.id   AF-A0A9D9XQB0-F1
#
_cell.length_a   1.000
_cell.length_b   1.000
_cell.length_c   1.000
_cell.angle_alpha   90.00
_cell.angle_beta   90.00
_cell.angle_gamma   90.00
#
_symmetry.space_group_name_H-M   'P 1'
#
loop_
_entity.id
_entity.type
_entity.pdbx_description
1 polymer ?
#
loop_
_entity_poly.entity_id
_entity_poly.type
_entity_poly.pdbx_seq_one_letter_code
_entity_poly.pdbx_strand_id
1 'polypeptide(L)'
;MNNYFQNLADLLAKEKETDKAQYLEICQKASISEKKASGMTWYPVAIRGSELGMGDYLTVEFERTTQQDTPHQFRFGMPVEFFSNHNAAEDKINGTVTHQSGNKIKINILTDELPDWSKDGKLGLNVLFDDNSYDEMNDALKKGADLLEKENDLKIAILTGAKKSNTDNNETFFLSEKFNVSQKKAITKILNANELAIVHGPPGTGKTTTIVEAIKQLVSLKKEQILVVAPSNTAVDLLSEKLHNQGLNVIRIGNPAKVNDQTMQLTLDYQIAHHESNKTIKKLKKQAQEYKQMAHKYKRNFGKAERDQRKLLFEEAHKIMKEVGNTETYITEKIFENTQVITATLVGANNYTIKN
;
A
#
# COMPACT_ATOMS: atom_id res chain seq x y z
N MET A 1 -11.28 -9.60 -33.45
CA MET A 1 -11.42 -9.65 -31.97
C MET A 1 -10.38 -8.73 -31.38
N ASN A 2 -10.77 -7.93 -30.38
CA ASN A 2 -10.01 -6.77 -29.92
C ASN A 2 -8.72 -7.25 -29.20
N ASN A 3 -7.56 -7.22 -29.86
CA ASN A 3 -6.26 -7.60 -29.29
C ASN A 3 -5.72 -6.60 -28.24
N TYR A 4 -6.59 -5.73 -27.71
CA TYR A 4 -6.24 -4.64 -26.82
C TYR A 4 -5.46 -5.11 -25.58
N PHE A 5 -6.02 -6.06 -24.83
CA PHE A 5 -5.39 -6.56 -23.60
C PHE A 5 -4.12 -7.37 -23.87
N GLN A 6 -4.09 -8.17 -24.94
CA GLN A 6 -2.90 -8.93 -25.32
C GLN A 6 -1.74 -7.99 -25.69
N ASN A 7 -2.00 -6.97 -26.51
CA ASN A 7 -0.99 -5.99 -26.88
C ASN A 7 -0.42 -5.26 -25.64
N LEU A 8 -1.28 -4.90 -24.67
CA LEU A 8 -0.83 -4.27 -23.43
C LEU A 8 -0.02 -5.23 -22.56
N ALA A 9 -0.40 -6.51 -22.48
CA ALA A 9 0.36 -7.52 -21.75
C ALA A 9 1.76 -7.73 -22.35
N ASP A 10 1.87 -7.76 -23.69
CA ASP A 10 3.16 -7.88 -24.38
C ASP A 10 4.06 -6.67 -24.15
N LEU A 11 3.50 -5.45 -24.13
CA LEU A 11 4.24 -4.23 -23.81
C LEU A 11 4.69 -4.21 -22.35
N LEU A 12 3.81 -4.62 -21.44
CA LEU A 12 4.12 -4.71 -20.01
C LEU A 12 5.23 -5.73 -19.73
N ALA A 13 5.25 -6.86 -20.45
CA ALA A 13 6.31 -7.85 -20.35
C ALA A 13 7.67 -7.27 -20.79
N LYS A 14 7.71 -6.51 -21.89
CA LYS A 14 8.93 -5.83 -22.36
C LYS A 14 9.44 -4.80 -21.37
N GLU A 15 8.55 -4.02 -20.75
CA GLU A 15 8.91 -3.08 -19.69
C GLU A 15 9.52 -3.83 -18.49
N LYS A 16 8.84 -4.89 -18.01
CA LYS A 16 9.32 -5.72 -16.90
C LYS A 16 10.71 -6.30 -17.17
N GLU A 17 10.94 -6.85 -18.36
CA GLU A 17 12.23 -7.40 -18.77
C GLU A 17 13.33 -6.33 -18.79
N THR A 18 13.02 -5.14 -19.30
CA THR A 18 13.97 -4.03 -19.40
C THR A 18 14.33 -3.49 -18.01
N ASP A 19 13.34 -3.22 -17.17
CA ASP A 19 13.59 -2.73 -15.80
C ASP A 19 14.34 -3.78 -14.97
N LYS A 20 14.01 -5.07 -15.12
CA LYS A 20 14.71 -6.17 -14.45
C LYS A 20 16.15 -6.28 -14.91
N ALA A 21 16.43 -6.10 -16.20
CA ALA A 21 17.80 -6.09 -16.73
C ALA A 21 18.61 -4.92 -16.17
N GLN A 22 18.03 -3.72 -16.12
CA GLN A 22 18.68 -2.55 -15.49
C GLN A 22 18.96 -2.78 -14.01
N TYR A 23 17.99 -3.32 -13.28
CA TYR A 23 18.15 -3.70 -11.87
C TYR A 23 19.28 -4.71 -11.69
N LEU A 24 19.33 -5.77 -12.50
CA LEU A 24 20.38 -6.80 -12.42
C LEU A 24 21.76 -6.24 -12.76
N GLU A 25 21.87 -5.35 -13.73
CA GLU A 25 23.14 -4.70 -14.07
C GLU A 25 23.70 -3.91 -12.89
N ILE A 26 22.85 -3.13 -12.21
CA ILE A 26 23.26 -2.40 -11.01
C ILE A 26 23.55 -3.39 -9.87
N CYS A 27 22.74 -4.43 -9.68
CA CYS A 27 22.88 -5.32 -8.53
C CYS A 27 24.06 -6.31 -8.63
N GLN A 28 24.43 -6.77 -9.82
CA GLN A 28 25.51 -7.76 -10.01
C GLN A 28 26.90 -7.13 -10.11
N LYS A 29 27.02 -5.91 -10.65
CA LYS A 29 28.32 -5.25 -10.87
C LYS A 29 28.70 -4.28 -9.76
N ALA A 30 27.74 -3.76 -9.00
CA ALA A 30 28.00 -2.74 -7.99
C ALA A 30 28.44 -3.35 -6.64
N SER A 31 29.56 -2.84 -6.12
CA SER A 31 29.96 -2.97 -4.73
C SER A 31 28.90 -2.37 -3.78
N ILE A 32 28.92 -2.77 -2.51
CA ILE A 32 28.04 -2.15 -1.48
C ILE A 32 28.22 -0.63 -1.45
N SER A 33 29.43 -0.12 -1.70
CA SER A 33 29.68 1.33 -1.76
C SER A 33 28.93 2.00 -2.90
N GLU A 34 28.93 1.41 -4.09
CA GLU A 34 28.21 1.93 -5.26
C GLU A 34 26.69 1.83 -5.07
N LYS A 35 26.18 0.74 -4.50
CA LYS A 35 24.75 0.59 -4.18
C LYS A 35 24.28 1.58 -3.09
N LYS A 36 25.16 1.91 -2.15
CA LYS A 36 24.89 2.99 -1.17
C LYS A 36 24.85 4.36 -1.84
N ALA A 37 25.76 4.62 -2.78
CA ALA A 37 25.80 5.89 -3.52
C ALA A 37 24.58 6.07 -4.45
N SER A 38 24.07 4.99 -5.05
CA SER A 38 22.83 5.02 -5.83
C SER A 38 21.56 5.06 -4.99
N GLY A 39 21.68 4.94 -3.66
CA GLY A 39 20.54 4.94 -2.74
C GLY A 39 19.73 3.64 -2.69
N MET A 40 20.23 2.57 -3.30
CA MET A 40 19.58 1.24 -3.32
C MET A 40 19.87 0.41 -2.08
N THR A 41 20.95 0.71 -1.36
CA THR A 41 21.35 -0.01 -0.15
C THR A 41 21.47 0.93 1.05
N TRP A 42 20.83 0.55 2.16
CA TRP A 42 21.17 1.09 3.48
C TRP A 42 22.11 0.13 4.18
N TYR A 43 23.33 0.59 4.47
CA TYR A 43 24.33 -0.20 5.21
C TYR A 43 25.35 0.74 5.90
N PRO A 44 25.76 0.50 7.15
CA PRO A 44 25.11 -0.40 8.09
C PRO A 44 23.76 0.16 8.56
N VAL A 45 22.85 -0.74 8.95
CA VAL A 45 21.61 -0.41 9.68
C VAL A 45 21.64 -1.02 11.08
N ALA A 46 20.93 -0.41 12.01
CA ALA A 46 20.68 -0.94 13.35
C ALA A 46 19.20 -1.31 13.50
N ILE A 47 18.92 -2.46 14.11
CA ILE A 47 17.56 -2.83 14.50
C ILE A 47 17.19 -2.02 15.75
N ARG A 48 16.08 -1.28 15.69
CA ARG A 48 15.56 -0.46 16.80
C ARG A 48 14.40 -1.11 17.54
N GLY A 49 13.69 -2.00 16.87
CA GLY A 49 12.63 -2.78 17.48
C GLY A 49 12.06 -3.80 16.50
N SER A 50 11.29 -4.73 17.03
CA SER A 50 10.43 -5.59 16.24
C SER A 50 9.10 -5.79 16.96
N GLU A 51 8.03 -5.86 16.18
CA GLU A 51 6.66 -6.03 16.65
C GLU A 51 5.93 -7.05 15.77
N LEU A 52 5.02 -7.81 16.36
CA LEU A 52 4.18 -8.73 15.59
C LEU A 52 3.11 -7.94 14.83
N GLY A 53 3.16 -8.03 13.50
CA GLY A 53 2.20 -7.44 12.59
C GLY A 53 0.89 -8.24 12.52
N MET A 54 0.05 -7.95 11.53
CA MET A 54 -1.10 -8.79 11.22
C MET A 54 -0.62 -10.12 10.60
N GLY A 55 -1.14 -11.26 11.06
CA GLY A 55 -0.73 -12.60 10.57
C GLY A 55 0.65 -13.07 11.07
N ASP A 56 1.31 -13.94 10.30
CA ASP A 56 2.66 -14.48 10.58
C ASP A 56 3.79 -13.52 10.13
N TYR A 57 3.50 -12.21 10.10
CA TYR A 57 4.46 -11.18 9.69
C TYR A 57 5.10 -10.52 10.91
N LEU A 58 6.43 -10.49 10.93
CA LEU A 58 7.20 -9.67 11.87
C LEU A 58 7.50 -8.32 11.23
N THR A 59 7.06 -7.25 11.88
CA THR A 59 7.45 -5.89 11.53
C THR A 59 8.75 -5.54 12.25
N VAL A 60 9.80 -5.19 11.50
CA VAL A 60 11.12 -4.85 12.06
C VAL A 60 11.46 -3.41 11.72
N GLU A 61 11.83 -2.63 12.73
CA GLU A 61 12.29 -1.25 12.57
C GLU A 61 13.81 -1.20 12.47
N PHE A 62 14.29 -0.59 11.39
CA PHE A 62 15.69 -0.35 11.08
C PHE A 62 15.97 1.15 11.07
N GLU A 63 17.16 1.53 11.54
CA GLU A 63 17.69 2.89 11.41
C GLU A 63 19.04 2.86 10.71
N ARG A 64 19.22 3.70 9.70
CA ARG A 64 20.52 3.88 9.05
C ARG A 64 21.45 4.68 9.96
N THR A 65 22.61 4.12 10.27
CA THR A 65 23.56 4.74 11.22
C THR A 65 24.63 5.60 10.54
N THR A 66 24.67 5.62 9.20
CA THR A 66 25.62 6.42 8.40
C THR A 66 24.92 7.05 7.20
N GLN A 67 25.48 8.13 6.65
CA GLN A 67 24.97 8.78 5.43
C GLN A 67 23.48 9.19 5.53
N GLN A 68 23.13 9.78 6.68
CA GLN A 68 21.75 10.14 7.03
C GLN A 68 21.11 11.19 6.09
N ASP A 69 21.94 11.93 5.35
CA ASP A 69 21.48 12.96 4.41
C ASP A 69 21.53 12.51 2.94
N THR A 70 21.86 11.23 2.67
CA THR A 70 21.90 10.74 1.29
C THR A 70 20.51 10.32 0.79
N PRO A 71 20.12 10.73 -0.43
CA PRO A 71 18.90 10.25 -1.06
C PRO A 71 18.89 8.73 -1.19
N HIS A 72 17.71 8.13 -1.08
CA HIS A 72 17.54 6.69 -1.19
C HIS A 72 16.29 6.34 -2.01
N GLN A 73 16.23 5.09 -2.46
CA GLN A 73 15.17 4.61 -3.33
C GLN A 73 14.04 3.88 -2.58
N PHE A 74 14.23 3.55 -1.29
CA PHE A 74 13.20 2.89 -0.48
C PHE A 74 11.89 3.68 -0.45
N ARG A 75 10.79 3.01 -0.78
CA ARG A 75 9.41 3.52 -0.70
C ARG A 75 8.52 2.47 -0.06
N PHE A 76 7.41 2.92 0.49
CA PHE A 76 6.36 2.02 0.97
C PHE A 76 5.90 1.04 -0.12
N GLY A 77 5.65 -0.19 0.27
CA GLY A 77 5.24 -1.28 -0.61
C GLY A 77 6.37 -1.91 -1.41
N MET A 78 7.58 -1.31 -1.42
CA MET A 78 8.69 -1.89 -2.17
C MET A 78 9.19 -3.18 -1.50
N PRO A 79 9.49 -4.22 -2.29
CA PRO A 79 10.20 -5.38 -1.79
C PRO A 79 11.64 -4.99 -1.43
N VAL A 80 12.12 -5.58 -0.35
CA VAL A 80 13.45 -5.34 0.20
C VAL A 80 14.06 -6.63 0.70
N GLU A 81 15.38 -6.69 0.69
CA GLU A 81 16.16 -7.78 1.25
C GLU A 81 16.91 -7.26 2.48
N PHE A 82 16.59 -7.83 3.63
CA PHE A 82 17.36 -7.67 4.85
C PHE A 82 18.51 -8.69 4.85
N PHE A 83 19.75 -8.23 4.98
CA PHE A 83 20.93 -9.10 4.90
C PHE A 83 21.98 -8.80 5.97
N SER A 84 22.85 -9.78 6.23
CA SER A 84 24.12 -9.61 6.95
C SER A 84 25.30 -9.70 6.01
N ASN A 85 26.25 -8.79 6.13
CA ASN A 85 27.48 -8.81 5.33
C ASN A 85 28.54 -9.80 5.88
N HIS A 86 28.22 -10.58 6.91
CA HIS A 86 29.06 -11.70 7.35
C HIS A 86 28.98 -12.89 6.38
N ASN A 87 27.78 -13.23 5.92
CA ASN A 87 27.54 -14.23 4.87
C ASN A 87 26.38 -13.78 3.96
N ALA A 88 26.62 -12.77 3.12
CA ALA A 88 25.57 -12.15 2.29
C ALA A 88 24.89 -13.09 1.28
N ALA A 89 25.45 -14.29 1.04
CA ALA A 89 24.85 -15.28 0.15
C ALA A 89 23.68 -16.03 0.81
N GLU A 90 23.76 -16.29 2.12
CA GLU A 90 22.80 -17.11 2.86
C GLU A 90 22.06 -16.33 3.96
N ASP A 91 22.72 -15.36 4.59
CA ASP A 91 22.15 -14.56 5.67
C ASP A 91 21.33 -13.39 5.11
N LYS A 92 20.22 -13.75 4.46
CA LYS A 92 19.30 -12.80 3.86
C LYS A 92 17.85 -13.24 3.98
N ILE A 93 16.96 -12.26 4.02
CA ILE A 93 15.52 -12.49 4.05
C ILE A 93 14.75 -11.36 3.37
N ASN A 94 13.71 -11.74 2.63
CA ASN A 94 12.89 -10.79 1.91
C ASN A 94 11.76 -10.25 2.79
N GLY A 95 11.43 -8.99 2.59
CA GLY A 95 10.31 -8.32 3.21
C GLY A 95 9.77 -7.20 2.34
N THR A 96 8.81 -6.45 2.89
CA THR A 96 8.17 -5.33 2.22
C THR A 96 8.23 -4.11 3.12
N VAL A 97 8.59 -2.95 2.57
CA VAL A 97 8.62 -1.69 3.34
C VAL A 97 7.21 -1.31 3.76
N THR A 98 6.96 -1.27 5.06
CA THR A 98 5.69 -0.84 5.65
C THR A 98 5.72 0.56 6.22
N HIS A 99 6.90 1.14 6.43
CA HIS A 99 7.03 2.54 6.81
C HIS A 99 8.41 3.07 6.41
N GLN A 100 8.48 4.32 5.97
CA GLN A 100 9.74 5.02 5.75
C GLN A 100 9.58 6.45 6.24
N SER A 101 10.46 6.88 7.14
CA SER A 101 10.49 8.24 7.69
C SER A 101 11.93 8.63 8.00
N GLY A 102 12.46 9.57 7.22
CA GLY A 102 13.86 10.00 7.30
C GLY A 102 14.80 8.79 7.23
N ASN A 103 15.55 8.58 8.32
CA ASN A 103 16.54 7.51 8.46
C ASN A 103 16.01 6.21 9.08
N LYS A 104 14.70 6.13 9.31
CA LYS A 104 14.03 4.95 9.86
C LYS A 104 13.15 4.30 8.80
N ILE A 105 13.20 2.97 8.75
CA ILE A 105 12.35 2.15 7.90
C ILE A 105 11.77 1.02 8.76
N LYS A 106 10.48 0.73 8.58
CA LYS A 106 9.87 -0.52 9.02
C LYS A 106 9.64 -1.42 7.83
N ILE A 107 9.93 -2.70 7.97
CA ILE A 107 9.63 -3.72 6.96
C ILE A 107 8.83 -4.85 7.59
N ASN A 108 7.92 -5.43 6.84
CA ASN A 108 7.29 -6.71 7.20
C ASN A 108 8.07 -7.84 6.58
N ILE A 109 8.38 -8.85 7.38
CA ILE A 109 9.05 -10.08 6.97
C ILE A 109 8.10 -11.23 7.30
N LEU A 110 7.95 -12.19 6.39
CA LEU A 110 7.12 -13.38 6.61
C LEU A 110 7.88 -14.40 7.48
N THR A 111 8.18 -14.01 8.72
CA THR A 111 8.74 -14.87 9.76
C THR A 111 8.15 -14.54 11.12
N ASP A 112 8.12 -15.53 11.99
CA ASP A 112 7.71 -15.33 13.38
C ASP A 112 8.77 -14.64 14.25
N GLU A 113 10.04 -14.79 13.88
CA GLU A 113 11.20 -14.30 14.64
C GLU A 113 12.30 -13.77 13.70
N LEU A 114 13.17 -12.93 14.26
CA LEU A 114 14.39 -12.51 13.59
C LEU A 114 15.37 -13.69 13.50
N PRO A 115 16.04 -13.89 12.35
CA PRO A 115 17.10 -14.89 12.22
C PRO A 115 18.25 -14.67 13.21
N ASP A 116 18.94 -15.73 13.64
CA ASP A 116 20.02 -15.60 14.62
C ASP A 116 21.16 -14.67 14.15
N TRP A 117 21.47 -14.69 12.84
CA TRP A 117 22.47 -13.82 12.23
C TRP A 117 22.13 -12.32 12.34
N SER A 118 20.88 -11.96 12.66
CA SER A 118 20.48 -10.56 12.85
C SER A 118 21.15 -9.92 14.08
N LYS A 119 21.81 -10.71 14.94
CA LYS A 119 22.50 -10.24 16.15
C LYS A 119 23.99 -9.96 15.91
N ASP A 120 24.53 -10.42 14.78
CA ASP A 120 25.98 -10.43 14.53
C ASP A 120 26.51 -9.10 13.96
N GLY A 121 25.62 -8.15 13.68
CA GLY A 121 25.97 -6.84 13.14
C GLY A 121 26.25 -6.87 11.64
N LYS A 122 26.82 -5.78 11.11
CA LYS A 122 27.01 -5.56 9.65
C LYS A 122 25.74 -5.85 8.83
N LEU A 123 24.63 -5.34 9.34
CA LEU A 123 23.32 -5.51 8.74
C LEU A 123 23.10 -4.47 7.65
N GLY A 124 22.35 -4.84 6.62
CA GLY A 124 21.93 -3.93 5.57
C GLY A 124 20.55 -4.24 5.03
N LEU A 125 19.99 -3.26 4.31
CA LEU A 125 18.78 -3.41 3.52
C LEU A 125 19.12 -3.12 2.06
N ASN A 126 18.66 -3.95 1.14
CA ASN A 126 18.69 -3.71 -0.29
C ASN A 126 17.26 -3.51 -0.80
N VAL A 127 17.08 -2.54 -1.70
CA VAL A 127 15.89 -2.47 -2.53
C VAL A 127 15.91 -3.64 -3.52
N LEU A 128 14.82 -4.40 -3.58
CA LEU A 128 14.61 -5.44 -4.58
C LEU A 128 13.81 -4.90 -5.77
N PHE A 129 13.84 -5.66 -6.86
CA PHE A 129 12.99 -5.40 -8.01
C PHE A 129 11.52 -5.57 -7.63
N ASP A 130 10.67 -4.62 -8.01
CA ASP A 130 9.24 -4.62 -7.71
C ASP A 130 8.46 -5.49 -8.70
N ASP A 131 8.56 -6.82 -8.53
CA ASP A 131 7.75 -7.77 -9.30
C ASP A 131 6.25 -7.59 -9.04
N ASN A 132 5.87 -7.17 -7.82
CA ASN A 132 4.47 -7.11 -7.39
C ASN A 132 3.66 -6.13 -8.24
N SER A 133 4.16 -4.91 -8.49
CA SER A 133 3.45 -3.94 -9.34
C SER A 133 3.15 -4.50 -10.74
N TYR A 134 4.08 -5.28 -11.31
CA TYR A 134 3.87 -5.94 -12.61
C TYR A 134 2.86 -7.07 -12.55
N ASP A 135 2.86 -7.85 -11.48
CA ASP A 135 1.93 -8.95 -11.29
C ASP A 135 0.50 -8.41 -11.12
N GLU A 136 0.33 -7.35 -10.33
CA GLU A 136 -0.92 -6.59 -10.15
C GLU A 136 -1.46 -6.04 -11.47
N MET A 137 -0.61 -5.42 -12.29
CA MET A 137 -0.99 -4.93 -13.61
C MET A 137 -1.40 -6.06 -14.56
N ASN A 138 -0.68 -7.20 -14.55
CA ASN A 138 -1.03 -8.36 -15.37
C ASN A 138 -2.38 -8.96 -14.96
N ASP A 139 -2.66 -9.07 -13.67
CA ASP A 139 -3.92 -9.61 -13.18
C ASP A 139 -5.09 -8.67 -13.49
N ALA A 140 -4.88 -7.35 -13.44
CA ALA A 140 -5.86 -6.38 -13.92
C ALA A 140 -6.14 -6.51 -15.43
N LEU A 141 -5.10 -6.75 -16.26
CA LEU A 141 -5.27 -6.97 -17.69
C LEU A 141 -6.07 -8.26 -17.98
N LYS A 142 -5.75 -9.37 -17.29
CA LYS A 142 -6.52 -10.63 -17.41
C LYS A 142 -7.98 -10.44 -17.02
N LYS A 143 -8.23 -9.80 -15.87
CA LYS A 143 -9.59 -9.51 -15.40
C LYS A 143 -10.36 -8.62 -16.38
N GLY A 144 -9.69 -7.61 -16.96
CA GLY A 144 -10.27 -6.76 -17.98
C GLY A 144 -10.63 -7.51 -19.25
N ALA A 145 -9.78 -8.42 -19.71
CA ALA A 145 -10.05 -9.30 -20.85
C ALA A 145 -11.28 -10.19 -20.59
N ASP A 146 -11.31 -10.86 -19.44
CA ASP A 146 -12.44 -11.72 -19.03
C ASP A 146 -13.77 -10.96 -18.98
N LEU A 147 -13.76 -9.72 -18.47
CA LEU A 147 -14.95 -8.87 -18.39
C LEU A 147 -15.44 -8.40 -19.76
N LEU A 148 -14.50 -8.11 -20.68
CA LEU A 148 -14.83 -7.74 -22.05
C LEU A 148 -15.44 -8.91 -22.83
N GLU A 149 -14.84 -10.11 -22.72
CA GLU A 149 -15.32 -11.31 -23.40
C GLU A 149 -16.71 -11.72 -22.97
N LYS A 150 -17.02 -11.59 -21.68
CA LYS A 150 -18.33 -11.94 -21.11
C LYS A 150 -19.38 -10.84 -21.32
N GLU A 151 -19.02 -9.71 -21.92
CA GLU A 151 -19.85 -8.49 -22.01
C GLU A 151 -20.41 -8.02 -20.65
N ASN A 152 -19.70 -8.32 -19.56
CA ASN A 152 -20.18 -8.11 -18.20
C ASN A 152 -19.97 -6.67 -17.70
N ASP A 153 -19.19 -5.86 -18.41
CA ASP A 153 -18.89 -4.49 -17.99
C ASP A 153 -18.90 -3.50 -19.17
N LEU A 154 -19.90 -2.60 -19.16
CA LEU A 154 -20.06 -1.54 -20.15
C LEU A 154 -18.87 -0.56 -20.16
N LYS A 155 -18.26 -0.27 -19.01
CA LYS A 155 -17.13 0.66 -18.91
C LYS A 155 -15.91 0.10 -19.61
N ILE A 156 -15.62 -1.20 -19.44
CA ILE A 156 -14.51 -1.86 -20.15
C ILE A 156 -14.75 -1.85 -21.66
N ALA A 157 -15.98 -2.13 -22.10
CA ALA A 157 -16.33 -2.04 -23.52
C ALA A 157 -16.14 -0.62 -24.08
N ILE A 158 -16.48 0.42 -23.31
CA ILE A 158 -16.25 1.81 -23.71
C ILE A 158 -14.76 2.17 -23.76
N LEU A 159 -14.00 1.82 -22.72
CA LEU A 159 -12.56 2.12 -22.61
C LEU A 159 -11.72 1.43 -23.69
N THR A 160 -12.15 0.23 -24.12
CA THR A 160 -11.50 -0.53 -25.20
C THR A 160 -12.02 -0.16 -26.60
N GLY A 161 -12.97 0.79 -26.70
CA GLY A 161 -13.55 1.27 -27.95
C GLY A 161 -14.59 0.33 -28.57
N ALA A 162 -15.00 -0.74 -27.89
CA ALA A 162 -16.03 -1.67 -28.35
C ALA A 162 -17.45 -1.07 -28.30
N LYS A 163 -17.71 -0.15 -27.37
CA LYS A 163 -18.98 0.61 -27.26
C LYS A 163 -18.70 2.11 -27.16
N LYS A 164 -19.69 2.94 -27.48
CA LYS A 164 -19.63 4.40 -27.24
C LYS A 164 -20.34 4.73 -25.92
N SER A 165 -19.82 5.71 -25.18
CA SER A 165 -20.52 6.25 -24.00
C SER A 165 -21.69 7.12 -24.46
N ASN A 166 -22.81 7.00 -23.77
CA ASN A 166 -23.97 7.88 -23.95
C ASN A 166 -23.97 8.92 -22.84
N THR A 167 -24.24 10.17 -23.20
CA THR A 167 -24.41 11.26 -22.23
C THR A 167 -25.85 11.73 -22.29
N ASP A 168 -26.72 11.11 -21.50
CA ASP A 168 -28.17 11.36 -21.59
C ASP A 168 -28.69 12.33 -20.51
N ASN A 169 -27.87 12.68 -19.51
CA ASN A 169 -28.29 13.56 -18.43
C ASN A 169 -27.92 15.02 -18.72
N ASN A 170 -28.92 15.90 -18.60
CA ASN A 170 -28.78 17.35 -18.72
C ASN A 170 -29.30 18.04 -17.46
N GLU A 171 -28.89 17.56 -16.29
CA GLU A 171 -29.23 18.22 -15.03
C GLU A 171 -28.37 19.46 -14.82
N THR A 172 -28.95 20.46 -14.17
CA THR A 172 -28.27 21.68 -13.75
C THR A 172 -27.96 21.62 -12.26
N PHE A 173 -26.72 21.96 -11.92
CA PHE A 173 -26.23 21.92 -10.54
C PHE A 173 -25.87 23.33 -10.09
N PHE A 174 -26.21 23.66 -8.84
CA PHE A 174 -25.80 24.92 -8.25
C PHE A 174 -24.33 24.84 -7.83
N LEU A 175 -23.48 25.67 -8.45
CA LEU A 175 -22.04 25.70 -8.22
C LEU A 175 -21.61 27.06 -7.68
N SER A 176 -20.70 27.05 -6.71
CA SER A 176 -20.17 28.26 -6.08
C SER A 176 -19.58 29.25 -7.09
N GLU A 177 -19.77 30.55 -6.83
CA GLU A 177 -19.22 31.63 -7.65
C GLU A 177 -17.69 31.71 -7.67
N LYS A 178 -17.01 31.01 -6.75
CA LYS A 178 -15.54 30.89 -6.76
C LYS A 178 -15.00 30.17 -8.00
N PHE A 179 -15.82 29.39 -8.71
CA PHE A 179 -15.42 28.66 -9.90
C PHE A 179 -15.67 29.47 -11.16
N ASN A 180 -14.71 29.48 -12.08
CA ASN A 180 -14.90 30.12 -13.38
C ASN A 180 -15.79 29.27 -14.30
N VAL A 181 -16.18 29.85 -15.44
CA VAL A 181 -17.10 29.21 -16.41
C VAL A 181 -16.60 27.85 -16.91
N SER A 182 -15.29 27.71 -17.18
CA SER A 182 -14.75 26.45 -17.69
C SER A 182 -14.73 25.35 -16.61
N GLN A 183 -14.44 25.70 -15.37
CA GLN A 183 -14.52 24.80 -14.22
C GLN A 183 -15.95 24.39 -13.92
N LYS A 184 -16.90 25.35 -13.90
CA LYS A 184 -18.34 25.06 -13.74
C LYS A 184 -18.82 24.06 -14.80
N LYS A 185 -18.47 24.29 -16.07
CA LYS A 185 -18.81 23.38 -17.18
C LYS A 185 -18.19 21.99 -17.01
N ALA A 186 -16.95 21.90 -16.54
CA ALA A 186 -16.29 20.62 -16.28
C ALA A 186 -16.96 19.84 -15.13
N ILE A 187 -17.31 20.52 -14.03
CA ILE A 187 -18.01 19.90 -12.89
C ILE A 187 -19.38 19.38 -13.35
N THR A 188 -20.19 20.19 -14.04
CA THR A 188 -21.49 19.77 -14.56
C THR A 188 -21.37 18.55 -15.48
N LYS A 189 -20.35 18.51 -16.35
CA LYS A 189 -20.10 17.34 -17.21
C LYS A 189 -19.75 16.08 -16.43
N ILE A 190 -18.98 16.20 -15.33
CA ILE A 190 -18.67 15.06 -14.47
C ILE A 190 -19.94 14.54 -13.80
N LEU A 191 -20.78 15.44 -13.26
CA LEU A 191 -21.99 15.07 -12.53
C LEU A 191 -23.04 14.41 -13.44
N ASN A 192 -23.13 14.84 -14.70
CA ASN A 192 -24.04 14.29 -15.70
C ASN A 192 -23.47 13.07 -16.46
N ALA A 193 -22.22 12.66 -16.22
CA ALA A 193 -21.63 11.54 -16.94
C ALA A 193 -22.19 10.21 -16.41
N ASN A 194 -22.70 9.38 -17.33
CA ASN A 194 -23.20 8.05 -17.01
C ASN A 194 -22.03 7.07 -16.82
N GLU A 195 -21.16 6.92 -17.83
CA GLU A 195 -20.05 5.95 -17.76
C GLU A 195 -18.67 6.60 -17.63
N LEU A 196 -18.41 7.69 -18.37
CA LEU A 196 -17.06 8.27 -18.47
C LEU A 196 -17.09 9.79 -18.66
N ALA A 197 -16.26 10.49 -17.89
CA ALA A 197 -15.92 11.90 -18.12
C ALA A 197 -14.40 12.07 -18.17
N ILE A 198 -13.91 12.78 -19.20
CA ILE A 198 -12.49 13.14 -19.31
C ILE A 198 -12.37 14.66 -19.13
N VAL A 199 -11.62 15.06 -18.09
CA VAL A 199 -11.32 16.47 -17.83
C VAL A 199 -9.86 16.75 -18.15
N HIS A 200 -9.67 17.56 -19.19
CA HIS A 200 -8.35 18.09 -19.52
C HIS A 200 -8.16 19.46 -18.85
N GLY A 201 -7.04 19.65 -18.17
CA GLY A 201 -6.66 20.94 -17.59
C GLY A 201 -5.16 21.19 -17.73
N PRO A 202 -4.71 22.20 -18.49
CA PRO A 202 -3.31 22.64 -18.53
C PRO A 202 -2.75 23.01 -17.13
N PRO A 203 -1.41 23.13 -16.98
CA PRO A 203 -0.80 23.57 -15.73
C PRO A 203 -1.41 24.88 -15.21
N GLY A 204 -1.64 24.98 -13.89
CA GLY A 204 -2.19 26.18 -13.26
C GLY A 204 -3.71 26.41 -13.41
N THR A 205 -4.44 25.61 -14.20
CA THR A 205 -5.89 25.83 -14.46
C THR A 205 -6.85 25.39 -13.35
N GLY A 206 -6.32 24.95 -12.20
CA GLY A 206 -7.14 24.54 -11.06
C GLY A 206 -7.83 23.18 -11.21
N LYS A 207 -7.34 22.30 -12.10
CA LYS A 207 -7.88 20.93 -12.33
C LYS A 207 -8.18 20.15 -11.03
N THR A 208 -7.24 20.13 -10.10
CA THR A 208 -7.42 19.44 -8.81
C THR A 208 -8.57 20.06 -8.01
N THR A 209 -8.70 21.39 -7.99
CA THR A 209 -9.81 22.09 -7.32
C THR A 209 -11.15 21.76 -7.97
N THR A 210 -11.19 21.66 -9.30
CA THR A 210 -12.38 21.24 -10.06
C THR A 210 -12.80 19.81 -9.72
N ILE A 211 -11.85 18.87 -9.69
CA ILE A 211 -12.12 17.45 -9.38
C ILE A 211 -12.60 17.29 -7.93
N VAL A 212 -11.97 17.98 -6.97
CA VAL A 212 -12.37 17.95 -5.55
C VAL A 212 -13.80 18.44 -5.36
N GLU A 213 -14.20 19.51 -6.04
CA GLU A 213 -15.60 19.97 -6.00
C GLU A 213 -16.56 18.95 -6.61
N ALA A 214 -16.22 18.38 -7.76
CA ALA A 214 -17.06 17.37 -8.40
C ALA A 214 -17.25 16.14 -7.51
N ILE A 215 -16.18 15.66 -6.84
CA ILE A 215 -16.26 14.54 -5.89
C ILE A 215 -17.19 14.91 -4.72
N LYS A 216 -17.02 16.10 -4.13
CA LYS A 216 -17.90 16.56 -3.04
C LYS A 216 -19.38 16.55 -3.43
N GLN A 217 -19.69 17.04 -4.64
CA GLN A 217 -21.04 17.05 -5.17
C GLN A 217 -21.56 15.62 -5.42
N LEU A 218 -20.74 14.74 -6.01
CA LEU A 218 -21.08 13.32 -6.22
C LEU A 218 -21.40 12.58 -4.92
N VAL A 219 -20.57 12.76 -3.88
CA VAL A 219 -20.82 12.17 -2.55
C VAL A 219 -22.16 12.65 -2.01
N SER A 220 -22.46 13.95 -2.12
CA SER A 220 -23.71 14.53 -1.63
C SER A 220 -24.94 14.04 -2.39
N LEU A 221 -24.83 13.86 -3.71
CA LEU A 221 -25.96 13.51 -4.58
C LEU A 221 -26.24 12.00 -4.56
N LYS A 222 -25.21 11.17 -4.69
CA LYS A 222 -25.36 9.72 -4.86
C LYS A 222 -25.30 8.94 -3.54
N LYS A 223 -24.72 9.52 -2.48
CA LYS A 223 -24.46 8.85 -1.19
C LYS A 223 -23.68 7.54 -1.34
N GLU A 224 -22.90 7.41 -2.41
CA GLU A 224 -22.01 6.29 -2.67
C GLU A 224 -20.60 6.63 -2.22
N GLN A 225 -19.86 5.59 -1.84
CA GLN A 225 -18.44 5.71 -1.51
C GLN A 225 -17.63 5.86 -2.81
N ILE A 226 -16.71 6.83 -2.84
CA ILE A 226 -15.94 7.15 -4.03
C ILE A 226 -14.50 6.67 -3.87
N LEU A 227 -14.00 5.89 -4.83
CA LEU A 227 -12.59 5.55 -4.94
C LEU A 227 -11.86 6.57 -5.83
N VAL A 228 -10.85 7.23 -5.26
CA VAL A 228 -9.99 8.22 -5.93
C VAL A 228 -8.58 7.67 -6.04
N VAL A 229 -8.11 7.47 -7.27
CA VAL A 229 -6.79 6.91 -7.53
C VAL A 229 -5.88 7.91 -8.24
N ALA A 230 -4.58 7.84 -7.94
CA ALA A 230 -3.55 8.60 -8.64
C ALA A 230 -2.26 7.76 -8.83
N PRO A 231 -1.42 8.07 -9.82
CA PRO A 231 -0.22 7.27 -10.08
C PRO A 231 0.90 7.45 -9.04
N SER A 232 0.92 8.54 -8.26
CA SER A 232 1.97 8.82 -7.28
C SER A 232 1.42 9.10 -5.89
N ASN A 233 2.13 8.64 -4.85
CA ASN A 233 1.75 8.89 -3.45
C ASN A 233 1.54 10.38 -3.17
N THR A 234 2.42 11.26 -3.66
CA THR A 234 2.28 12.72 -3.51
C THR A 234 0.97 13.27 -4.09
N ALA A 235 0.49 12.73 -5.22
CA ALA A 235 -0.78 13.14 -5.80
C ALA A 235 -1.96 12.64 -4.98
N VAL A 236 -1.89 11.41 -4.45
CA VAL A 236 -2.91 10.86 -3.56
C VAL A 236 -2.99 11.67 -2.26
N ASP A 237 -1.84 12.00 -1.67
CA ASP A 237 -1.77 12.80 -0.45
C ASP A 237 -2.41 14.18 -0.64
N LEU A 238 -2.07 14.88 -1.74
CA LEU A 238 -2.68 16.17 -2.09
C LEU A 238 -4.21 16.07 -2.25
N LEU A 239 -4.70 15.02 -2.91
CA LEU A 239 -6.14 14.81 -3.08
C LEU A 239 -6.80 14.51 -1.73
N SER A 240 -6.18 13.68 -0.90
CA SER A 240 -6.68 13.31 0.43
C SER A 240 -6.84 14.53 1.32
N GLU A 241 -5.80 15.36 1.42
CA GLU A 241 -5.84 16.61 2.18
C GLU A 241 -6.94 17.56 1.66
N LYS A 242 -7.02 17.76 0.34
CA LYS A 242 -8.02 18.68 -0.24
C LYS A 242 -9.45 18.20 -0.03
N LEU A 243 -9.71 16.89 -0.15
CA LEU A 243 -11.01 16.29 0.08
C LEU A 243 -11.40 16.35 1.55
N HIS A 244 -10.47 16.04 2.44
CA HIS A 244 -10.68 16.18 3.89
C HIS A 244 -10.99 17.63 4.28
N ASN A 245 -10.26 18.60 3.71
CA ASN A 245 -10.51 20.03 3.92
C ASN A 245 -11.87 20.50 3.36
N GLN A 246 -12.55 19.71 2.52
CA GLN A 246 -13.95 19.97 2.13
C GLN A 246 -14.97 19.39 3.13
N GLY A 247 -14.52 18.79 4.23
CA GLY A 247 -15.35 18.16 5.25
C GLY A 247 -15.78 16.73 4.91
N LEU A 248 -15.15 16.08 3.93
CA LEU A 248 -15.44 14.69 3.59
C LEU A 248 -14.69 13.74 4.54
N ASN A 249 -15.32 12.62 4.88
CA ASN A 249 -14.61 11.54 5.57
C ASN A 249 -13.76 10.74 4.58
N VAL A 250 -12.44 10.88 4.69
CA VAL A 250 -11.46 10.36 3.74
C VAL A 250 -10.56 9.34 4.41
N ILE A 251 -10.39 8.17 3.77
CA ILE A 251 -9.38 7.18 4.15
C ILE A 251 -8.32 7.04 3.05
N ARG A 252 -7.06 7.20 3.44
CA ARG A 252 -5.87 7.02 2.60
C ARG A 252 -5.32 5.60 2.77
N ILE A 253 -5.22 4.86 1.67
CA ILE A 253 -4.73 3.48 1.65
C ILE A 253 -3.26 3.41 1.26
N GLY A 254 -2.43 2.91 2.16
CA GLY A 254 -0.97 2.91 2.03
C GLY A 254 -0.35 4.19 2.59
N ASN A 255 0.98 4.26 2.55
CA ASN A 255 1.67 5.34 3.25
C ASN A 255 1.77 6.66 2.48
N PRO A 256 1.70 7.79 3.21
CA PRO A 256 2.01 9.10 2.66
C PRO A 256 3.44 9.17 2.12
N ALA A 257 3.65 9.92 1.04
CA ALA A 257 4.97 10.28 0.53
C ALA A 257 5.68 11.28 1.45
N LYS A 258 4.92 12.10 2.18
CA LYS A 258 5.43 13.08 3.13
C LYS A 258 4.86 12.81 4.51
N VAL A 259 5.70 12.92 5.52
CA VAL A 259 5.30 12.85 6.93
C VAL A 259 4.69 14.20 7.33
N ASN A 260 3.48 14.46 6.85
CA ASN A 260 2.62 15.53 7.34
C ASN A 260 1.61 14.91 8.32
N ASP A 261 1.44 15.50 9.50
CA ASP A 261 0.54 14.99 10.54
C ASP A 261 -0.89 14.84 10.02
N GLN A 262 -1.36 15.78 9.19
CA GLN A 262 -2.71 15.72 8.63
C GLN A 262 -2.89 14.51 7.72
N THR A 263 -1.96 14.25 6.79
CA THR A 263 -2.05 13.13 5.85
C THR A 263 -1.88 11.80 6.57
N MET A 264 -1.03 11.75 7.59
CA MET A 264 -0.85 10.57 8.42
C MET A 264 -2.14 10.21 9.15
N GLN A 265 -2.87 11.20 9.67
CA GLN A 265 -4.17 11.01 10.32
C GLN A 265 -5.22 10.40 9.39
N LEU A 266 -5.12 10.64 8.08
CA LEU A 266 -6.06 10.08 7.09
C LEU A 266 -5.75 8.61 6.74
N THR A 267 -4.59 8.07 7.12
CA THR A 267 -4.23 6.69 6.77
C THR A 267 -5.07 5.67 7.52
N LEU A 268 -5.38 4.55 6.86
CA LEU A 268 -6.10 3.44 7.50
C LEU A 268 -5.38 2.94 8.77
N ASP A 269 -4.06 2.77 8.71
CA ASP A 269 -3.26 2.31 9.84
C ASP A 269 -3.34 3.26 11.04
N TYR A 270 -3.32 4.57 10.80
CA TYR A 270 -3.48 5.56 11.87
C TYR A 270 -4.86 5.47 12.50
N GLN A 271 -5.92 5.35 11.68
CA GLN A 271 -7.30 5.25 12.16
C GLN A 271 -7.51 3.97 12.99
N ILE A 272 -6.97 2.84 12.54
CA ILE A 272 -6.97 1.58 13.32
C ILE A 272 -6.21 1.77 14.64
N ALA A 273 -5.04 2.39 14.60
CA ALA A 273 -4.21 2.60 15.79
C ALA A 273 -4.87 3.50 16.85
N HIS A 274 -5.76 4.41 16.44
CA HIS A 274 -6.47 5.34 17.32
C HIS A 274 -7.91 4.91 17.62
N HIS A 275 -8.38 3.79 17.07
CA HIS A 275 -9.70 3.25 17.37
C HIS A 275 -9.81 2.76 18.82
N GLU A 276 -10.98 2.92 19.43
CA GLU A 276 -11.28 2.54 20.83
C GLU A 276 -10.90 1.08 21.15
N SER A 277 -11.22 0.16 20.23
CA SER A 277 -10.94 -1.28 20.33
C SER A 277 -9.46 -1.64 20.17
N ASN A 278 -8.59 -0.71 19.78
CA ASN A 278 -7.15 -0.98 19.64
C ASN A 278 -6.47 -1.28 20.99
N LYS A 279 -7.06 -0.82 22.12
CA LYS A 279 -6.59 -1.21 23.46
C LYS A 279 -6.67 -2.72 23.66
N THR A 280 -7.72 -3.35 23.15
CA THR A 280 -7.90 -4.80 23.18
C THR A 280 -6.86 -5.50 22.32
N ILE A 281 -6.60 -5.01 21.10
CA ILE A 281 -5.53 -5.53 20.23
C ILE A 281 -4.17 -5.49 20.94
N LYS A 282 -3.81 -4.37 21.55
CA LYS A 282 -2.53 -4.25 22.28
C LYS A 282 -2.42 -5.25 23.43
N LYS A 283 -3.52 -5.47 24.17
CA LYS A 283 -3.56 -6.45 25.26
C LYS A 283 -3.40 -7.88 24.73
N LEU A 284 -4.15 -8.24 23.68
CA LEU A 284 -4.08 -9.56 23.05
C LEU A 284 -2.69 -9.82 22.45
N LYS A 285 -2.11 -8.86 21.72
CA LYS A 285 -0.74 -8.97 21.19
C LYS A 285 0.30 -9.19 22.30
N LYS A 286 0.17 -8.49 23.43
CA LYS A 286 1.05 -8.70 24.59
C LYS A 286 0.88 -10.13 25.15
N GLN A 287 -0.35 -10.61 25.31
CA GLN A 287 -0.61 -11.98 25.78
C GLN A 287 -0.04 -13.04 24.83
N ALA A 288 -0.25 -12.90 23.53
CA ALA A 288 0.32 -13.80 22.52
C ALA A 288 1.86 -13.81 22.59
N GLN A 289 2.48 -12.65 22.79
CA GLN A 289 3.93 -12.54 22.93
C GLN A 289 4.43 -13.23 24.21
N GLU A 290 3.71 -13.14 25.33
CA GLU A 290 4.04 -13.85 26.57
C GLU A 290 4.00 -15.38 26.37
N TYR A 291 2.97 -15.91 25.67
CA TYR A 291 2.90 -17.34 25.32
C TYR A 291 4.06 -17.77 24.41
N LYS A 292 4.39 -16.97 23.37
CA LYS A 292 5.56 -17.24 22.52
C LYS A 292 6.84 -17.27 23.37
N GLN A 293 7.09 -16.25 24.21
CA GLN A 293 8.29 -16.21 25.06
C GLN A 293 8.40 -17.42 26.01
N MET A 294 7.28 -17.87 26.58
CA MET A 294 7.26 -19.11 27.36
C MET A 294 7.64 -20.32 26.50
N ALA A 295 7.11 -20.43 25.28
CA ALA A 295 7.44 -21.52 24.36
C ALA A 295 8.93 -21.54 23.98
N HIS A 296 9.58 -20.37 23.85
CA HIS A 296 11.01 -20.26 23.52
C HIS A 296 11.95 -20.57 24.69
N LYS A 297 11.48 -20.55 25.94
CA LYS A 297 12.28 -20.98 27.10
C LYS A 297 12.58 -22.49 27.07
N TYR A 298 11.74 -23.28 26.40
CA TYR A 298 11.94 -24.72 26.21
C TYR A 298 12.89 -24.97 25.03
N LYS A 299 14.20 -25.14 25.31
CA LYS A 299 15.23 -25.40 24.28
C LYS A 299 15.03 -26.76 23.57
N ARG A 300 15.58 -26.86 22.35
CA ARG A 300 15.46 -27.94 21.33
C ARG A 300 15.80 -29.38 21.80
N ASN A 301 16.35 -29.57 23.00
CA ASN A 301 16.91 -30.85 23.50
C ASN A 301 16.10 -31.49 24.64
N PHE A 302 14.77 -31.65 24.53
CA PHE A 302 14.02 -32.34 25.58
C PHE A 302 12.83 -33.20 25.09
N GLY A 303 12.37 -34.08 26.01
CA GLY A 303 11.50 -35.25 25.79
C GLY A 303 10.06 -34.95 25.34
N LYS A 304 9.27 -36.00 25.16
CA LYS A 304 7.91 -35.94 24.55
C LYS A 304 6.98 -34.92 25.24
N ALA A 305 6.92 -34.93 26.58
CA ALA A 305 6.04 -34.05 27.34
C ALA A 305 6.35 -32.54 27.15
N GLU A 306 7.63 -32.18 27.08
CA GLU A 306 8.05 -30.78 26.91
C GLU A 306 7.81 -30.29 25.48
N ARG A 307 7.89 -31.20 24.49
CA ARG A 307 7.48 -30.90 23.10
C ARG A 307 5.98 -30.66 23.00
N ASP A 308 5.18 -31.48 23.67
CA ASP A 308 3.73 -31.33 23.70
C ASP A 308 3.33 -30.01 24.39
N GLN A 309 3.98 -29.65 25.50
CA GLN A 309 3.76 -28.38 26.18
C GLN A 309 4.14 -27.16 25.31
N ARG A 310 5.29 -27.24 24.60
CA ARG A 310 5.70 -26.20 23.66
C ARG A 310 4.69 -26.03 22.53
N LYS A 311 4.16 -27.13 22.01
CA LYS A 311 3.13 -27.12 20.95
C LYS A 311 1.86 -26.41 21.43
N LEU A 312 1.38 -26.74 22.63
CA LEU A 312 0.22 -26.09 23.24
C LEU A 312 0.40 -24.58 23.42
N LEU A 313 1.58 -24.13 23.85
CA LEU A 313 1.88 -22.69 24.00
C LEU A 313 1.83 -21.94 22.65
N PHE A 314 2.32 -22.55 21.57
CA PHE A 314 2.20 -21.96 20.23
C PHE A 314 0.77 -21.99 19.71
N GLU A 315 0.02 -23.06 19.97
CA GLU A 315 -1.40 -23.16 19.60
C GLU A 315 -2.23 -22.05 20.30
N GLU A 316 -1.99 -21.80 21.59
CA GLU A 316 -2.64 -20.69 22.31
C GLU A 316 -2.23 -19.32 21.78
N ALA A 317 -0.94 -19.10 21.51
CA ALA A 317 -0.48 -17.85 20.89
C ALA A 317 -1.15 -17.61 19.51
N HIS A 318 -1.25 -18.67 18.69
CA HIS A 318 -1.88 -18.60 17.37
C HIS A 318 -3.38 -18.30 17.47
N LYS A 319 -4.08 -18.91 18.44
CA LYS A 319 -5.50 -18.63 18.69
C LYS A 319 -5.74 -17.17 19.07
N ILE A 320 -4.89 -16.59 19.93
CA ILE A 320 -4.95 -15.18 20.30
C ILE A 320 -4.68 -14.28 19.09
N MET A 321 -3.70 -14.63 18.24
CA MET A 321 -3.43 -13.89 17.01
C MET A 321 -4.59 -13.93 16.01
N LYS A 322 -5.34 -15.04 15.96
CA LYS A 322 -6.58 -15.12 15.17
C LYS A 322 -7.65 -14.16 15.70
N GLU A 323 -7.79 -14.04 17.03
CA GLU A 323 -8.71 -13.08 17.65
C GLU A 323 -8.30 -11.63 17.38
N VAL A 324 -7.00 -11.34 17.38
CA VAL A 324 -6.45 -10.05 16.94
C VAL A 324 -6.87 -9.73 15.51
N GLY A 325 -6.67 -10.66 14.57
CA GLY A 325 -7.05 -10.45 13.16
C GLY A 325 -8.55 -10.24 12.95
N ASN A 326 -9.40 -10.95 13.71
CA ASN A 326 -10.85 -10.73 13.69
C ASN A 326 -11.21 -9.32 14.21
N THR A 327 -10.55 -8.88 15.28
CA THR A 327 -10.77 -7.54 15.85
C THR A 327 -10.30 -6.45 14.89
N GLU A 328 -9.15 -6.65 14.24
CA GLU A 328 -8.62 -5.74 13.21
C GLU A 328 -9.57 -5.63 12.01
N THR A 329 -10.13 -6.76 11.56
CA THR A 329 -11.17 -6.79 10.51
C THR A 329 -12.40 -5.99 10.93
N TYR A 330 -12.91 -6.20 12.15
CA TYR A 330 -14.07 -5.47 12.67
C TYR A 330 -13.83 -3.96 12.72
N ILE A 331 -12.66 -3.52 13.20
CA ILE A 331 -12.30 -2.09 13.24
C ILE A 331 -12.26 -1.53 11.81
N THR A 332 -11.63 -2.26 10.90
CA THR A 332 -11.50 -1.86 9.49
C THR A 332 -12.88 -1.67 8.85
N GLU A 333 -13.79 -2.62 9.01
CA GLU A 333 -15.16 -2.54 8.49
C GLU A 333 -15.91 -1.32 9.03
N LYS A 334 -15.85 -1.08 10.35
CA LYS A 334 -16.47 0.09 10.99
C LYS A 334 -15.90 1.44 10.50
N ILE A 335 -14.60 1.49 10.19
CA ILE A 335 -13.97 2.67 9.58
C ILE A 335 -14.54 2.90 8.18
N PHE A 336 -14.62 1.85 7.35
CA PHE A 336 -15.12 1.95 5.99
C PHE A 336 -16.61 2.28 5.90
N GLU A 337 -17.45 1.79 6.84
CA GLU A 337 -18.88 2.13 6.90
C GLU A 337 -19.15 3.64 6.92
N ASN A 338 -18.28 4.41 7.57
CA ASN A 338 -18.41 5.85 7.70
C ASN A 338 -17.65 6.62 6.61
N THR A 339 -16.88 5.93 5.78
CA THR A 339 -15.96 6.54 4.81
C THR A 339 -16.73 6.97 3.56
N GLN A 340 -16.55 8.23 3.16
CA GLN A 340 -17.16 8.76 1.94
C GLN A 340 -16.22 8.64 0.75
N VAL A 341 -14.90 8.77 0.99
CA VAL A 341 -13.90 8.73 -0.07
C VAL A 341 -12.71 7.88 0.35
N ILE A 342 -12.34 6.91 -0.48
CA ILE A 342 -11.09 6.17 -0.37
C ILE A 342 -10.09 6.77 -1.35
N THR A 343 -8.88 7.05 -0.89
CA THR A 343 -7.78 7.51 -1.75
C THR A 343 -6.64 6.48 -1.77
N ALA A 344 -6.17 6.11 -2.96
CA ALA A 344 -5.12 5.12 -3.12
C ALA A 344 -4.24 5.41 -4.33
N THR A 345 -3.07 4.77 -4.43
CA THR A 345 -2.35 4.71 -5.72
C THR A 345 -3.05 3.76 -6.66
N LEU A 346 -2.72 3.78 -7.96
CA LEU A 346 -3.30 2.83 -8.93
C LEU A 346 -3.08 1.36 -8.51
N VAL A 347 -1.87 1.00 -8.11
CA VAL A 347 -1.55 -0.35 -7.60
C VAL A 347 -2.15 -0.55 -6.20
N GLY A 348 -2.08 0.46 -5.33
CA GLY A 348 -2.64 0.39 -3.98
C GLY A 348 -4.16 0.26 -3.93
N ALA A 349 -4.86 0.52 -5.04
CA ALA A 349 -6.29 0.31 -5.16
C ALA A 349 -6.69 -1.17 -5.13
N ASN A 350 -5.75 -2.10 -5.38
CA ASN A 350 -6.00 -3.54 -5.24
C ASN A 350 -5.77 -4.05 -3.80
N ASN A 351 -5.58 -3.14 -2.83
CA ASN A 351 -5.45 -3.54 -1.44
C ASN A 351 -6.71 -4.28 -0.97
N TYR A 352 -6.52 -5.45 -0.33
CA TYR A 352 -7.59 -6.34 0.14
C TYR A 352 -8.64 -5.69 1.07
N THR A 353 -8.29 -4.55 1.67
CA THR A 353 -9.22 -3.79 2.53
C THR A 353 -10.26 -3.00 1.72
N ILE A 354 -9.98 -2.71 0.44
CA ILE A 354 -10.92 -2.09 -0.48
C ILE A 354 -11.82 -3.21 -1.03
N LYS A 355 -13.00 -3.37 -0.42
CA LYS A 355 -14.03 -4.31 -0.89
C LYS A 355 -15.04 -3.57 -1.78
N ASN A 356 -15.52 -4.24 -2.82
CA ASN A 356 -16.61 -3.76 -3.68
C ASN A 356 -17.97 -3.92 -3.01
#